data_AF-A0A8T7BR83-F1
#
_entry.id   AF-A0A8T7BR83-F1
#
_cell.length_a   1.000
_cell.length_b   1.000
_cell.length_c   1.000
_cell.angle_alpha   90.00
_cell.angle_beta   90.00
_cell.angle_gamma   90.00
#
_symmetry.space_group_name_H-M   'P 1'
#
loop_
_entity.id
_entity.type
_entity.pdbx_description
1 polymer ?
#
loop_
_entity_poly.entity_id
_entity_poly.type
_entity_poly.pdbx_seq_one_letter_code
_entity_poly.pdbx_strand_id
1 'polypeptide(L)'
;MDNVIKTGNVIRSGLIQAREKLHSKITGFAPKKYSNGPEFNDIISTGHDPESCKKAAVPPASIAILLCTYNGDRFLRDQLESLRSQRHQNLTLHVSDDGSQDGTHLLLKRFQSELGDECVSVKSHPNLGVVKNFLSLVCQSEIKADYYAYADQDDVWEADKLTR
;
A
#
# COMPACT_ATOMS: atom_id res chain seq x y z
N MET A 1 36.02 -35.88 18.96
CA MET A 1 34.92 -36.69 18.39
C MET A 1 34.32 -35.86 17.28
N ASP A 2 34.97 -35.94 16.13
CA ASP A 2 34.56 -35.31 14.89
C ASP A 2 33.59 -36.24 14.18
N ASN A 3 32.47 -35.72 13.68
CA ASN A 3 31.63 -36.42 12.72
C ASN A 3 31.23 -35.48 11.59
N VAL A 4 32.09 -35.48 10.59
CA VAL A 4 31.82 -35.07 9.20
C VAL A 4 31.00 -36.16 8.52
N ILE A 5 29.92 -35.81 7.83
CA ILE A 5 29.32 -36.69 6.80
C ILE A 5 29.11 -35.89 5.51
N LYS A 6 29.81 -36.32 4.46
CA LYS A 6 29.56 -35.99 3.05
C LYS A 6 28.74 -37.11 2.41
N THR A 7 27.70 -36.74 1.66
CA THR A 7 27.10 -37.46 0.51
C THR A 7 26.12 -36.47 -0.12
N GLY A 8 25.97 -36.27 -1.43
CA GLY A 8 26.24 -37.12 -2.57
C GLY A 8 25.06 -37.05 -3.54
N ASN A 9 24.87 -35.90 -4.20
CA ASN A 9 24.43 -35.71 -5.59
C ASN A 9 23.50 -36.77 -6.25
N VAL A 10 22.17 -36.74 -6.02
CA VAL A 10 21.17 -37.28 -6.97
C VAL A 10 19.81 -36.58 -6.77
N ILE A 11 19.61 -35.34 -7.24
CA ILE A 11 18.29 -34.85 -7.75
C ILE A 11 18.58 -33.67 -8.73
N ARG A 12 19.04 -33.97 -9.96
CA ARG A 12 19.16 -32.98 -11.05
C ARG A 12 18.49 -33.41 -12.36
N SER A 13 17.58 -34.40 -12.31
CA SER A 13 16.95 -34.94 -13.52
C SER A 13 15.53 -34.41 -13.79
N GLY A 14 14.80 -33.88 -12.79
CA GLY A 14 13.40 -33.46 -12.97
C GLY A 14 13.18 -32.04 -13.54
N LEU A 15 14.14 -31.12 -13.37
CA LEU A 15 13.97 -29.69 -13.70
C LEU A 15 14.32 -29.34 -15.16
N ILE A 16 15.00 -30.22 -15.89
CA ILE A 16 15.38 -29.97 -17.28
C ILE A 16 14.23 -30.28 -18.25
N GLN A 17 13.43 -31.32 -17.99
CA GLN A 17 12.30 -31.66 -18.87
C GLN A 17 11.13 -30.66 -18.81
N ALA A 18 10.98 -29.92 -17.71
CA ALA A 18 9.94 -28.88 -17.61
C ALA A 18 10.28 -27.61 -18.41
N ARG A 19 11.57 -27.34 -18.67
CA ARG A 19 12.03 -26.16 -19.41
C ARG A 19 11.88 -26.32 -20.93
N GLU A 20 12.05 -27.53 -21.46
CA GLU A 20 11.90 -27.80 -22.90
C GLU A 20 10.43 -27.78 -23.34
N LYS A 21 9.50 -28.26 -22.50
CA LYS A 21 8.06 -28.18 -22.79
C LYS A 21 7.48 -26.76 -22.78
N LEU A 22 8.11 -25.82 -22.09
CA LEU A 22 7.70 -24.40 -22.13
C LEU A 22 8.25 -23.67 -23.36
N HIS A 23 9.39 -24.13 -23.92
CA HIS A 23 10.03 -23.49 -25.07
C HIS A 23 9.34 -23.77 -26.41
N SER A 24 8.61 -24.88 -26.56
CA SER A 24 7.89 -25.17 -27.82
C SER A 24 6.53 -24.46 -27.95
N LYS A 25 6.06 -23.75 -26.91
CA LYS A 25 4.79 -23.00 -26.94
C LYS A 25 4.96 -21.49 -27.16
N ILE A 26 6.20 -20.97 -27.19
CA ILE A 26 6.49 -19.54 -27.38
C ILE A 26 7.06 -19.26 -28.79
N THR A 27 7.36 -20.30 -29.57
CA THR A 27 7.84 -20.18 -30.96
C THR A 27 6.68 -20.00 -31.95
N GLY A 28 5.86 -18.96 -31.75
CA GLY A 28 4.78 -18.56 -32.65
C GLY A 28 4.89 -17.14 -33.20
N PHE A 29 5.92 -16.38 -32.81
CA PHE A 29 6.18 -15.05 -33.36
C PHE A 29 7.41 -15.06 -34.25
N ALA A 30 7.20 -14.93 -35.56
CA ALA A 30 8.26 -14.71 -36.52
C ALA A 30 8.94 -13.35 -36.24
N PRO A 31 10.27 -13.25 -36.22
CA PRO A 31 10.95 -11.97 -36.06
C PRO A 31 10.71 -11.10 -37.29
N LYS A 32 10.17 -9.89 -37.08
CA LYS A 32 10.13 -8.85 -38.12
C LYS A 32 11.58 -8.52 -38.51
N LYS A 33 11.92 -8.70 -39.79
CA LYS A 33 13.18 -8.21 -40.36
C LYS A 33 13.12 -6.69 -40.42
N TYR A 34 13.85 -6.02 -39.53
CA TYR A 34 14.15 -4.59 -39.69
C TYR A 34 15.35 -4.49 -40.61
N SER A 35 15.12 -4.13 -41.87
CA SER A 35 16.18 -3.77 -42.81
C SER A 35 16.65 -2.33 -42.53
N ASN A 36 17.94 -2.19 -42.26
CA ASN A 36 18.72 -0.95 -42.21
C ASN A 36 18.33 0.03 -41.08
N GLY A 37 18.67 -0.34 -39.84
CA GLY A 37 18.87 0.63 -38.76
C GLY A 37 20.37 1.01 -38.67
N PRO A 38 20.72 2.21 -38.17
CA PRO A 38 22.11 2.62 -38.00
C PRO A 38 22.88 1.62 -37.13
N GLU A 39 24.16 1.39 -37.45
CA GLU A 39 24.99 0.47 -36.67
C GLU A 39 25.16 1.01 -35.25
N PHE A 40 25.27 0.09 -34.28
CA PHE A 40 25.32 0.37 -32.84
C PHE A 40 26.38 1.43 -32.44
N ASN A 41 27.41 1.60 -33.28
CA ASN A 41 28.49 2.55 -33.07
C ASN A 41 28.13 4.00 -33.46
N ASP A 42 27.10 4.23 -34.27
CA ASP A 42 26.68 5.57 -34.73
C ASP A 42 25.87 6.33 -33.67
N ILE A 43 25.30 5.61 -32.68
CA ILE A 43 24.45 6.20 -31.63
C ILE A 43 25.29 6.88 -30.52
N ILE A 44 26.56 6.49 -30.37
CA ILE A 44 27.41 6.94 -29.25
C ILE A 44 28.04 8.33 -29.51
N SER A 45 27.85 8.92 -30.69
CA SER A 45 28.48 10.22 -31.06
C SER A 45 27.62 11.46 -30.75
N THR A 46 26.42 11.32 -30.20
CA THR A 46 25.67 12.49 -29.71
C THR A 46 25.76 12.55 -28.21
N GLY A 47 26.46 13.57 -27.69
CA GLY A 47 26.65 13.78 -26.26
C GLY A 47 25.31 13.81 -25.53
N HIS A 48 24.97 12.69 -24.91
CA HIS A 48 23.91 12.62 -23.92
C HIS A 48 24.58 12.88 -22.57
N ASP A 49 24.38 14.09 -22.07
CA ASP A 49 24.79 14.46 -20.72
C ASP A 49 24.11 13.50 -19.72
N PRO A 50 24.84 12.61 -19.02
CA PRO A 50 24.25 11.59 -18.16
C PRO A 50 23.53 12.17 -16.93
N GLU A 51 23.62 13.49 -16.69
CA GLU A 51 22.90 14.16 -15.60
C GLU A 51 21.49 14.65 -15.96
N SER A 52 21.05 14.59 -17.22
CA SER A 52 19.77 15.21 -17.61
C SER A 52 18.52 14.34 -17.43
N CYS A 53 18.60 13.15 -16.85
CA CYS A 53 17.39 12.39 -16.50
C CYS A 53 16.85 12.88 -15.16
N LYS A 54 16.17 14.03 -15.16
CA LYS A 54 15.27 14.41 -14.06
C LYS A 54 14.24 13.29 -13.94
N LYS A 55 14.39 12.39 -12.96
CA LYS A 55 13.36 11.42 -12.57
C LYS A 55 12.05 12.19 -12.45
N ALA A 56 11.08 11.92 -13.33
CA ALA A 56 9.72 12.35 -13.08
C ALA A 56 9.33 11.80 -11.70
N ALA A 57 8.95 12.70 -10.78
CA ALA A 57 8.57 12.29 -9.44
C ALA A 57 7.35 11.37 -9.54
N VAL A 58 7.50 10.13 -9.10
CA VAL A 58 6.37 9.20 -8.96
C VAL A 58 5.40 9.84 -7.96
N PRO A 59 4.09 9.95 -8.24
CA PRO A 59 3.15 10.48 -7.28
C PRO A 59 3.20 9.65 -5.98
N PRO A 60 3.05 10.29 -4.81
CA PRO A 60 3.09 9.57 -3.55
C PRO A 60 1.98 8.52 -3.50
N ALA A 61 2.31 7.32 -3.03
CA ALA A 61 1.36 6.22 -2.87
C ALA A 61 0.17 6.64 -2.00
N SER A 62 -1.02 6.16 -2.32
CA SER A 62 -2.22 6.40 -1.54
C SER A 62 -2.26 5.52 -0.29
N ILE A 63 -2.67 6.07 0.85
CA ILE A 63 -2.81 5.31 2.10
C ILE A 63 -4.21 5.53 2.68
N ALA A 64 -4.93 4.43 2.91
CA ALA A 64 -6.20 4.43 3.61
C ALA A 64 -5.98 4.11 5.10
N ILE A 65 -6.36 5.03 5.98
CA ILE A 65 -6.34 4.84 7.43
C ILE A 65 -7.70 4.28 7.86
N LEU A 66 -7.70 3.12 8.52
CA LEU A 66 -8.88 2.42 9.02
C LEU A 66 -8.93 2.60 10.54
N LEU A 67 -9.85 3.44 11.00
CA LEU A 67 -9.99 3.83 12.39
C LEU A 67 -11.29 3.26 12.99
N CYS A 68 -11.17 2.52 14.09
CA CYS A 68 -12.32 2.07 14.86
C CYS A 68 -12.49 2.91 16.14
N THR A 69 -13.74 3.20 16.49
CA THR A 69 -14.08 3.99 17.69
C THR A 69 -15.24 3.35 18.46
N TYR A 70 -15.22 3.50 19.78
CA TYR A 70 -16.33 3.22 20.69
C TYR A 70 -16.11 3.95 22.02
N ASN A 71 -16.97 4.91 22.33
CA ASN A 71 -16.87 5.79 23.50
C ASN A 71 -15.45 6.32 23.72
N GLY A 72 -14.90 6.95 22.68
CA GLY A 72 -13.51 7.39 22.59
C GLY A 72 -13.27 8.87 22.78
N ASP A 73 -14.26 9.65 23.19
CA ASP A 73 -14.20 11.13 23.14
C ASP A 73 -12.96 11.73 23.83
N ARG A 74 -12.51 11.09 24.91
CA ARG A 74 -11.35 11.46 25.71
C ARG A 74 -10.03 11.36 24.96
N PHE A 75 -9.87 10.41 24.06
CA PHE A 75 -8.61 10.12 23.37
C PHE A 75 -8.63 10.53 21.90
N LEU A 76 -9.82 10.46 21.29
CA LEU A 76 -9.99 10.64 19.86
C LEU A 76 -9.51 12.01 19.37
N ARG A 77 -9.63 13.06 20.19
CA ARG A 77 -9.15 14.40 19.81
C ARG A 77 -7.67 14.40 19.48
N ASP A 78 -6.83 13.90 20.39
CA ASP A 78 -5.38 13.90 20.21
C ASP A 78 -5.01 12.97 19.06
N GLN A 79 -5.75 11.87 18.90
CA GLN A 79 -5.56 10.97 17.79
C GLN A 79 -5.82 11.65 16.43
N LEU A 80 -6.98 12.31 16.27
CA LEU A 80 -7.34 13.00 15.03
C LEU A 80 -6.35 14.12 14.67
N GLU A 81 -5.85 14.87 15.66
CA GLU A 81 -4.81 15.88 15.43
C GLU A 81 -3.49 15.22 14.98
N SER A 82 -3.13 14.07 15.54
CA SER A 82 -1.95 13.31 15.11
C SER A 82 -2.05 12.85 13.65
N LEU A 83 -3.25 12.41 13.22
CA LEU A 83 -3.53 12.03 11.83
C LEU A 83 -3.46 13.24 10.89
N ARG A 84 -4.00 14.40 11.30
CA ARG A 84 -3.91 15.66 10.55
C ARG A 84 -2.46 16.13 10.40
N SER A 85 -1.59 15.83 11.37
CA SER A 85 -0.18 16.25 11.36
C SER A 85 0.75 15.37 10.51
N GLN A 86 0.23 14.31 9.88
CA GLN A 86 1.05 13.41 9.07
C GLN A 86 1.70 14.15 7.89
N ARG A 87 2.98 13.87 7.64
CA ARG A 87 3.73 14.45 6.52
C ARG A 87 3.30 13.88 5.17
N HIS A 88 2.86 12.63 5.15
CA HIS A 88 2.31 12.01 3.94
C HIS A 88 0.97 12.66 3.59
N GLN A 89 0.83 13.16 2.35
CA GLN A 89 -0.33 13.99 1.97
C GLN A 89 -1.45 13.20 1.29
N ASN A 90 -1.15 12.05 0.68
CA ASN A 90 -2.13 11.26 -0.07
C ASN A 90 -2.83 10.25 0.85
N LEU A 91 -3.66 10.78 1.75
CA LEU A 91 -4.33 10.03 2.81
C LEU A 91 -5.86 10.11 2.68
N THR A 92 -6.53 8.99 2.94
CA THR A 92 -7.96 8.96 3.27
C THR A 92 -8.18 8.34 4.65
N LEU A 93 -9.17 8.81 5.38
CA LEU A 93 -9.56 8.29 6.69
C LEU A 93 -10.94 7.65 6.60
N HIS A 94 -11.02 6.37 6.94
CA HIS A 94 -12.25 5.61 7.01
C HIS A 94 -12.51 5.19 8.45
N VAL A 95 -13.58 5.74 9.04
CA VAL A 95 -13.93 5.52 10.43
C VAL A 95 -15.14 4.62 10.53
N SER A 96 -15.08 3.63 11.41
CA SER A 96 -16.25 2.86 11.85
C SER A 96 -16.44 3.02 13.35
N ASP A 97 -17.53 3.67 13.73
CA ASP A 97 -17.96 3.85 15.10
C ASP A 97 -18.96 2.75 15.50
N ASP A 98 -18.71 2.12 16.65
CA ASP A 98 -19.49 0.97 17.13
C ASP A 98 -20.69 1.36 18.01
N GLY A 99 -21.28 2.52 17.79
CA GLY A 99 -22.47 3.00 18.50
C GLY A 99 -22.13 3.74 19.78
N SER A 100 -21.17 4.66 19.68
CA SER A 100 -20.78 5.55 20.78
C SER A 100 -21.97 6.38 21.28
N GLN A 101 -22.00 6.62 22.58
CA GLN A 101 -23.03 7.43 23.24
C GLN A 101 -22.47 8.70 23.89
N ASP A 102 -21.16 8.91 23.75
CA ASP A 102 -20.42 10.06 24.24
C ASP A 102 -20.18 11.11 23.12
N GLY A 103 -19.20 11.99 23.32
CA GLY A 103 -18.84 13.02 22.35
C GLY A 103 -18.18 12.52 21.05
N THR A 104 -17.94 11.22 20.88
CA THR A 104 -17.17 10.64 19.76
C THR A 104 -17.72 11.07 18.40
N HIS A 105 -19.03 10.95 18.17
CA HIS A 105 -19.64 11.31 16.89
C HIS A 105 -19.50 12.79 16.54
N LEU A 106 -19.54 13.68 17.55
CA LEU A 106 -19.38 15.12 17.34
C LEU A 106 -17.96 15.46 16.90
N LEU A 107 -16.96 14.80 17.49
CA LEU A 107 -15.56 14.95 17.09
C LEU A 107 -15.34 14.48 15.65
N LEU A 108 -15.84 13.28 15.31
CA LEU A 108 -15.72 12.72 13.95
C LEU A 108 -16.41 13.60 12.91
N LYS A 109 -17.64 14.05 13.17
CA LYS A 109 -18.39 14.92 12.25
C LYS A 109 -17.68 16.25 12.04
N ARG A 110 -17.13 16.84 13.10
CA ARG A 110 -16.34 18.08 13.00
C ARG A 110 -15.11 17.85 12.14
N PHE A 111 -14.35 16.80 12.42
CA PHE A 111 -13.13 16.50 11.67
C PHE A 111 -13.40 16.26 10.18
N GLN A 112 -14.46 15.50 9.86
CA GLN A 112 -14.94 15.31 8.49
C GLN A 112 -15.32 16.64 7.84
N SER A 113 -16.07 17.52 8.54
CA SER A 113 -16.45 18.83 7.98
C SER A 113 -15.26 19.76 7.69
N GLU A 114 -14.15 19.60 8.42
CA GLU A 114 -12.95 20.40 8.24
C GLU A 114 -12.06 19.90 7.09
N LEU A 115 -12.12 18.59 6.75
CA LEU A 115 -11.27 17.97 5.72
C LEU A 115 -11.99 17.61 4.41
N GLY A 116 -13.32 17.47 4.44
CA GLY A 116 -14.13 17.08 3.27
C GLY A 116 -14.50 15.59 3.26
N ASP A 117 -15.64 15.30 2.62
CA ASP A 117 -16.19 13.94 2.50
C ASP A 117 -15.35 13.03 1.60
N GLU A 118 -14.52 13.61 0.73
CA GLU A 118 -13.55 12.90 -0.10
C GLU A 118 -12.34 12.39 0.69
N CYS A 119 -12.02 13.06 1.80
CA CYS A 119 -10.88 12.70 2.65
C CYS A 119 -11.29 11.86 3.85
N VAL A 120 -12.50 12.07 4.38
CA VAL A 120 -12.97 11.40 5.61
C VAL A 120 -14.35 10.80 5.38
N SER A 121 -14.49 9.50 5.62
CA SER A 121 -15.79 8.82 5.65
C SER A 121 -16.05 8.21 7.02
N VAL A 122 -17.24 8.43 7.57
CA VAL A 122 -17.65 7.91 8.87
C VAL A 122 -18.87 7.01 8.72
N LYS A 123 -18.79 5.79 9.25
CA LYS A 123 -19.91 4.85 9.37
C LYS A 123 -20.18 4.56 10.83
N SER A 124 -21.45 4.29 11.15
CA SER A 124 -21.85 3.83 12.48
C SER A 124 -22.58 2.50 12.40
N HIS A 125 -22.34 1.67 13.41
CA HIS A 125 -23.00 0.39 13.60
C HIS A 125 -23.51 0.25 15.04
N PRO A 126 -24.56 -0.55 15.28
CA PRO A 126 -25.03 -0.79 16.64
C PRO A 126 -24.20 -1.89 17.31
N ASN A 127 -23.11 -1.51 18.00
CA ASN A 127 -22.35 -2.35 18.95
C ASN A 127 -22.08 -3.78 18.45
N LEU A 128 -21.37 -3.89 17.33
CA LEU A 128 -20.92 -5.15 16.73
C LEU A 128 -19.80 -5.81 17.54
N GLY A 129 -19.10 -5.05 18.38
CA GLY A 129 -17.88 -5.41 19.07
C GLY A 129 -16.63 -5.16 18.23
N VAL A 130 -15.49 -4.96 18.90
CA VAL A 130 -14.20 -4.52 18.32
C VAL A 130 -13.82 -5.27 17.04
N VAL A 131 -13.83 -6.61 17.07
CA VAL A 131 -13.41 -7.44 15.92
C VAL A 131 -14.31 -7.20 14.71
N LYS A 132 -15.62 -7.17 14.90
CA LYS A 132 -16.56 -6.96 13.81
C LYS A 132 -16.54 -5.52 13.32
N ASN A 133 -16.29 -4.57 14.21
CA ASN A 133 -16.13 -3.17 13.85
C ASN A 133 -14.94 -3.00 12.88
N PHE A 134 -13.79 -3.57 13.20
CA PHE A 134 -12.62 -3.55 12.30
C PHE A 134 -12.87 -4.29 10.99
N LEU A 135 -13.42 -5.52 11.05
CA LEU A 135 -13.74 -6.28 9.84
C LEU A 135 -14.71 -5.53 8.93
N SER A 136 -15.61 -4.72 9.50
CA SER A 136 -16.53 -3.89 8.71
C SER A 136 -15.79 -2.90 7.81
N LEU A 137 -14.61 -2.38 8.22
CA LEU A 137 -13.77 -1.52 7.39
C LEU A 137 -12.94 -2.33 6.39
N VAL A 138 -12.28 -3.39 6.86
CA VAL A 138 -11.40 -4.24 6.03
C VAL A 138 -12.14 -4.87 4.86
N CYS A 139 -13.39 -5.27 5.07
CA CYS A 139 -14.20 -5.91 4.04
C CYS A 139 -14.92 -4.93 3.10
N GLN A 140 -14.73 -3.61 3.24
CA GLN A 140 -15.33 -2.63 2.34
C GLN A 140 -14.57 -2.55 1.02
N SER A 141 -15.22 -3.05 -0.03
CA SER A 141 -14.63 -3.11 -1.37
C SER A 141 -14.41 -1.73 -1.99
N GLU A 142 -15.11 -0.70 -1.53
CA GLU A 142 -15.07 0.66 -2.04
C GLU A 142 -13.82 1.42 -1.55
N ILE A 143 -13.23 0.98 -0.43
CA ILE A 143 -11.98 1.54 0.08
C ILE A 143 -10.84 0.97 -0.78
N LYS A 144 -10.15 1.86 -1.51
CA LYS A 144 -9.04 1.53 -2.40
C LYS A 144 -7.85 2.44 -2.14
N ALA A 145 -6.73 1.84 -1.77
CA ALA A 145 -5.45 2.50 -1.61
C ALA A 145 -4.30 1.54 -1.92
N ASP A 146 -3.10 2.09 -2.11
CA ASP A 146 -1.87 1.31 -2.29
C ASP A 146 -1.44 0.65 -0.96
N TYR A 147 -1.69 1.34 0.17
CA TYR A 147 -1.41 0.86 1.51
C TYR A 147 -2.59 1.10 2.46
N TYR A 148 -2.66 0.29 3.52
CA TYR A 148 -3.68 0.39 4.56
C TYR A 148 -3.01 0.48 5.92
N ALA A 149 -3.41 1.46 6.72
CA ALA A 149 -2.93 1.66 8.08
C ALA A 149 -4.08 1.48 9.07
N TYR A 150 -3.91 0.63 10.07
CA TYR A 150 -4.91 0.39 11.10
C TYR A 150 -4.66 1.29 12.30
N ALA A 151 -5.72 1.86 12.87
CA ALA A 151 -5.65 2.75 14.00
C ALA A 151 -6.78 2.47 14.99
N ASP A 152 -6.45 2.58 16.27
CA ASP A 152 -7.42 2.75 17.35
C ASP A 152 -7.57 4.24 17.74
N GLN A 153 -8.58 4.53 18.55
CA GLN A 153 -8.97 5.88 18.97
C GLN A 153 -7.99 6.57 19.92
N ASP A 154 -7.00 5.85 20.44
CA ASP A 154 -5.98 6.31 21.39
C ASP A 154 -4.54 6.18 20.83
N ASP A 155 -4.39 5.81 19.56
CA ASP A 155 -3.10 5.61 18.91
C ASP A 155 -2.46 6.92 18.41
N VAL A 156 -2.00 7.82 19.29
CA VAL A 156 -1.32 9.06 18.84
C VAL A 156 -0.07 8.76 18.01
N TRP A 157 -0.02 9.24 16.76
CA TRP A 157 1.08 8.97 15.82
C TRP A 157 2.08 10.11 15.73
N GLU A 158 3.36 9.76 15.62
CA GLU A 158 4.41 10.69 15.19
C GLU A 158 4.16 11.17 13.75
N ALA A 159 4.51 12.42 13.45
CA ALA A 159 4.21 13.07 12.16
C ALA A 159 4.81 12.37 10.92
N ASP A 160 5.83 11.53 11.10
CA ASP A 160 6.52 10.80 10.04
C ASP A 160 6.18 9.30 9.99
N LYS A 161 5.23 8.82 10.80
CA LYS A 161 4.89 7.39 10.90
C LYS A 161 4.55 6.76 9.55
N LEU A 162 3.81 7.47 8.70
CA LEU A 162 3.38 6.96 7.39
C LEU A 162 4.41 7.12 6.27
N THR A 163 5.59 7.68 6.56
CA THR A 163 6.66 7.94 5.57
C THR A 163 7.88 7.03 5.73
N ARG A 164 7.87 6.13 6.71
CA ARG A 164 8.98 5.19 7.01
C ARG A 164 8.74 3.85 6.34
#